data_AF-A0A7S2GYT9-F1
#
_entry.id   AF-A0A7S2GYT9-F1
#
_cell.length_a   1.000
_cell.length_b   1.000
_cell.length_c   1.000
_cell.angle_alpha   90.00
_cell.angle_beta   90.00
_cell.angle_gamma   90.00
#
_symmetry.space_group_name_H-M   'P 1'
#
loop_
_entity.id
_entity.type
_entity.pdbx_description
1 polymer ?
#
loop_
_entity_poly.entity_id
_entity_poly.type
_entity_poly.pdbx_seq_one_letter_code
_entity_poly.pdbx_strand_id
1 'polypeptide(L)'
;MEKPAKRKHKKKSHGTPGKKKQSEAKGSAKKQKVYGAPTMTQILDDPLTKLAIQHWKSPGEKAPAFDPELVKRLYRDEICGSSGNNRIQLLEFSSYLEKYLWPNFDSTAASKEHMFSIMIIINEK
;
A
#
# COMPACT_ATOMS: atom_id res chain seq x y z
N MET A 1 11.14 -52.87 -18.64
CA MET A 1 12.04 -53.92 -18.16
C MET A 1 13.27 -53.88 -19.05
N GLU A 2 14.51 -53.70 -18.62
CA GLU A 2 15.14 -53.40 -17.33
C GLU A 2 16.56 -52.88 -17.69
N LYS A 3 17.12 -52.00 -16.85
CA LYS A 3 18.51 -51.50 -16.91
C LYS A 3 19.46 -52.64 -16.39
N PRO A 4 20.75 -52.47 -15.97
CA PRO A 4 21.64 -51.31 -15.86
C PRO A 4 23.14 -51.64 -16.25
N ALA A 5 24.06 -50.72 -16.61
CA ALA A 5 24.82 -49.71 -15.86
C ALA A 5 26.33 -50.02 -15.63
N LYS A 6 27.14 -49.00 -16.00
CA LYS A 6 28.36 -48.47 -15.34
C LYS A 6 29.64 -49.36 -15.47
N ARG A 7 30.87 -48.82 -15.58
CA ARG A 7 31.41 -47.60 -14.96
C ARG A 7 32.82 -47.23 -15.50
N LYS A 8 33.00 -45.94 -15.78
CA LYS A 8 34.18 -45.05 -15.56
C LYS A 8 35.56 -45.43 -16.13
N HIS A 9 36.09 -44.52 -16.95
CA HIS A 9 37.49 -44.09 -16.88
C HIS A 9 37.61 -42.55 -16.91
N LYS A 10 38.73 -42.09 -16.37
CA LYS A 10 39.01 -40.81 -15.69
C LYS A 10 39.99 -39.96 -16.53
N LYS A 11 40.05 -38.66 -16.20
CA LYS A 11 41.08 -37.62 -16.51
C LYS A 11 40.81 -36.80 -17.78
N LYS A 12 40.50 -35.50 -17.61
CA LYS A 12 41.41 -34.31 -17.65
C LYS A 12 41.99 -34.13 -19.05
N SER A 13 42.08 -32.97 -19.68
CA SER A 13 41.75 -31.56 -19.42
C SER A 13 42.37 -30.82 -20.61
N HIS A 14 41.73 -29.80 -21.16
CA HIS A 14 42.32 -28.56 -21.70
C HIS A 14 41.33 -27.97 -22.72
N GLY A 15 40.73 -26.85 -22.37
CA GLY A 15 39.80 -26.09 -23.20
C GLY A 15 39.76 -24.66 -22.69
N THR A 16 40.31 -23.77 -23.51
CA THR A 16 40.62 -22.34 -23.40
C THR A 16 39.49 -21.46 -22.83
N PRO A 17 39.80 -20.34 -22.13
CA PRO A 17 38.81 -19.51 -21.46
C PRO A 17 38.11 -18.54 -22.43
N GLY A 18 36.82 -18.78 -22.68
CA GLY A 18 35.91 -17.86 -23.39
C GLY A 18 35.05 -17.06 -22.41
N LYS A 19 35.37 -15.78 -22.27
CA LYS A 19 34.75 -14.76 -21.43
C LYS A 19 33.30 -14.49 -21.86
N LYS A 20 32.29 -15.01 -21.13
CA LYS A 20 30.89 -14.54 -21.24
C LYS A 20 30.70 -13.33 -20.30
N LYS A 21 30.57 -12.14 -20.89
CA LYS A 21 30.15 -10.93 -20.17
C LYS A 21 28.61 -10.91 -20.11
N GLN A 22 28.14 -10.64 -18.90
CA GLN A 22 26.76 -10.73 -18.42
C GLN A 22 25.76 -9.87 -19.19
N SER A 23 24.56 -10.43 -19.28
CA SER A 23 23.27 -9.76 -19.39
C SER A 23 23.03 -8.74 -18.27
N GLU A 24 22.75 -7.50 -18.63
CA GLU A 24 22.21 -6.49 -17.71
C GLU A 24 20.69 -6.63 -17.61
N ALA A 25 20.21 -7.29 -16.54
CA ALA A 25 18.85 -7.10 -16.07
C ALA A 25 18.84 -5.90 -15.11
N LYS A 26 18.30 -4.77 -15.54
CA LYS A 26 18.03 -3.62 -14.67
C LYS A 26 16.88 -3.95 -13.72
N GLY A 27 17.22 -4.55 -12.57
CA GLY A 27 16.34 -4.60 -11.41
C GLY A 27 16.36 -3.24 -10.71
N SER A 28 15.28 -2.47 -10.85
CA SER A 28 15.06 -1.24 -10.08
C SER A 28 14.86 -1.61 -8.62
N ALA A 29 15.93 -1.47 -7.83
CA ALA A 29 15.89 -1.63 -6.38
C ALA A 29 14.97 -0.55 -5.77
N LYS A 30 13.78 -0.94 -5.33
CA LYS A 30 12.91 -0.09 -4.50
C LYS A 30 13.62 0.10 -3.15
N LYS A 31 14.10 1.31 -2.87
CA LYS A 31 14.61 1.70 -1.54
C LYS A 31 13.49 1.51 -0.52
N GLN A 32 13.66 0.53 0.38
CA GLN A 32 12.88 0.43 1.61
C GLN A 32 13.14 1.68 2.46
N LYS A 33 12.09 2.50 2.69
CA LYS A 33 12.15 3.58 3.69
C LYS A 33 12.14 2.94 5.08
N VAL A 34 13.14 3.26 5.88
CA VAL A 34 13.18 2.93 7.31
C VAL A 34 12.16 3.84 8.01
N TYR A 35 11.13 3.25 8.63
CA TYR A 35 10.04 3.99 9.28
C TYR A 35 10.46 4.42 10.69
N GLY A 36 11.18 5.53 10.79
CA GLY A 36 11.15 6.36 12.00
C GLY A 36 9.86 7.20 12.02
N ALA A 37 9.55 7.84 13.17
CA ALA A 37 8.43 8.77 13.25
C ALA A 37 8.53 9.81 12.13
N PRO A 38 7.49 9.99 11.29
CA PRO A 38 7.56 10.89 10.15
C PRO A 38 7.73 12.34 10.60
N THR A 39 8.63 13.07 9.95
CA THR A 39 8.75 14.52 10.15
C THR A 39 7.50 15.24 9.66
N MET A 40 7.20 16.41 10.21
CA MET A 40 5.98 17.15 9.85
C MET A 40 5.90 17.45 8.35
N THR A 41 7.02 17.72 7.69
CA THR A 41 7.10 17.89 6.23
C THR A 41 6.70 16.62 5.48
N GLN A 42 7.12 15.45 5.96
CA GLN A 42 6.75 14.17 5.34
C GLN A 42 5.26 13.84 5.50
N ILE A 43 4.65 14.25 6.61
CA ILE A 43 3.19 14.14 6.81
C ILE A 43 2.46 15.07 5.84
N LEU A 44 2.85 16.35 5.79
CA LEU A 44 2.22 17.34 4.91
C LEU A 44 2.39 16.99 3.42
N ASP A 45 3.49 16.34 3.05
CA ASP A 45 3.71 15.89 1.68
C ASP A 45 2.96 14.60 1.31
N ASP A 46 2.43 13.87 2.29
CA ASP A 46 1.72 12.63 2.07
C ASP A 46 0.46 12.85 1.22
N PRO A 47 0.22 12.04 0.18
CA PRO A 47 -0.97 12.15 -0.66
C PRO A 47 -2.28 12.10 0.13
N LEU A 48 -2.34 11.31 1.20
CA LEU A 48 -3.53 11.16 2.03
C LEU A 48 -3.77 12.39 2.89
N THR A 49 -2.72 13.01 3.41
CA THR A 49 -2.84 14.28 4.15
C THR A 49 -3.27 15.42 3.22
N LYS A 50 -2.81 15.44 1.96
CA LYS A 50 -3.29 16.42 0.97
C LYS A 50 -4.77 16.19 0.64
N LEU A 51 -5.16 14.93 0.46
CA LEU A 51 -6.55 14.53 0.23
C LEU A 51 -7.44 14.88 1.42
N ALA A 52 -6.92 14.74 2.64
CA ALA A 52 -7.56 15.14 3.88
C ALA A 52 -7.98 16.61 3.87
N ILE A 53 -7.02 17.47 3.60
CA ILE A 53 -7.19 18.92 3.62
C ILE A 53 -8.22 19.36 2.56
N GLN A 54 -8.32 18.61 1.47
CA GLN A 54 -9.27 18.88 0.37
C GLN A 54 -10.69 18.43 0.70
N HIS A 55 -10.87 17.23 1.25
CA HIS A 55 -12.18 16.60 1.42
C HIS A 55 -12.76 16.68 2.84
N TRP A 56 -11.93 16.74 3.88
CA TRP A 56 -12.33 16.68 5.29
C TRP A 56 -12.37 18.07 5.90
N LYS A 57 -13.27 18.90 5.35
CA LYS A 57 -13.44 20.28 5.77
C LYS A 57 -14.17 20.38 7.12
N SER A 58 -13.82 21.41 7.88
CA SER A 58 -14.49 21.71 9.15
C SER A 58 -15.92 22.20 8.91
N PRO A 59 -16.83 22.02 9.88
CA PRO A 59 -18.19 22.54 9.79
C PRO A 59 -18.18 24.05 9.50
N GLY A 60 -18.82 24.48 8.41
CA GLY A 60 -18.87 25.88 7.97
C GLY A 60 -18.02 26.21 6.73
N GLU A 61 -17.12 25.32 6.31
CA GLU A 61 -16.43 25.42 5.02
C GLU A 61 -17.23 24.68 3.92
N LYS A 62 -17.25 25.20 2.70
CA LYS A 62 -17.81 24.49 1.54
C LYS A 62 -16.94 23.29 1.21
N ALA A 63 -17.30 22.12 1.74
CA ALA A 63 -16.68 20.85 1.34
C ALA A 63 -17.08 20.49 -0.10
N PRO A 64 -16.23 19.76 -0.84
CA PRO A 64 -16.67 19.07 -2.05
C PRO A 64 -17.85 18.15 -1.73
N ALA A 65 -18.71 17.90 -2.72
CA ALA A 65 -19.73 16.87 -2.58
C ALA A 65 -19.10 15.52 -2.17
N PHE A 66 -19.84 14.73 -1.39
CA PHE A 66 -19.40 13.40 -1.00
C PHE A 66 -19.11 12.53 -2.23
N ASP A 67 -17.97 11.83 -2.21
CA ASP A 67 -17.54 10.96 -3.28
C ASP A 67 -17.45 9.51 -2.75
N PRO A 68 -18.42 8.64 -3.06
CA PRO A 68 -18.39 7.26 -2.62
C PRO A 68 -17.28 6.43 -3.30
N GLU A 69 -16.80 6.83 -4.48
CA GLU A 69 -15.69 6.13 -5.14
C GLU A 69 -14.35 6.43 -4.44
N LEU A 70 -14.22 7.61 -3.85
CA LEU A 70 -13.08 7.95 -3.02
C LEU A 70 -12.98 7.01 -1.80
N VAL A 71 -14.10 6.74 -1.12
CA VAL A 71 -14.13 5.81 0.02
C VAL A 71 -13.71 4.41 -0.40
N LYS A 72 -14.21 3.91 -1.53
CA LYS A 72 -13.81 2.60 -2.07
C LYS A 72 -12.32 2.53 -2.37
N ARG A 73 -11.78 3.60 -2.96
CA ARG A 73 -10.35 3.69 -3.26
C ARG A 73 -9.50 3.71 -1.99
N LEU A 74 -9.87 4.53 -1.00
CA LEU A 74 -9.18 4.60 0.29
C LEU A 74 -9.22 3.25 1.02
N TYR A 75 -10.38 2.59 1.01
CA TYR A 75 -10.50 1.25 1.58
C TYR A 75 -9.53 0.26 0.92
N ARG A 76 -9.51 0.18 -0.40
CA ARG A 76 -8.65 -0.77 -1.12
C ARG A 76 -7.16 -0.44 -1.00
N ASP A 77 -6.81 0.82 -1.21
CA ASP A 77 -5.42 1.24 -1.40
C ASP A 77 -4.73 1.53 -0.05
N GLU A 78 -5.46 2.08 0.93
CA GLU A 78 -4.91 2.55 2.21
C GLU A 78 -5.20 1.61 3.38
N ILE A 79 -6.40 1.03 3.43
CA ILE A 79 -6.83 0.16 4.55
C ILE A 79 -6.46 -1.30 4.28
N CYS A 80 -6.82 -1.83 3.12
CA CYS A 80 -6.48 -3.20 2.71
C CYS A 80 -5.09 -3.33 2.06
N GLY A 81 -4.44 -2.20 1.78
CA GLY A 81 -3.12 -2.17 1.14
C GLY A 81 -2.01 -2.74 2.02
N SER A 82 -0.85 -3.03 1.41
CA SER A 82 0.34 -3.53 2.12
C SER A 82 1.00 -2.50 3.06
N SER A 83 0.41 -1.31 3.19
CA SER A 83 0.97 -0.15 3.89
C SER A 83 0.78 -0.20 5.42
N GLY A 84 -0.03 -1.14 5.93
CA GLY A 84 -0.15 -1.47 7.36
C GLY A 84 -0.79 -0.39 8.24
N ASN A 85 -0.71 -0.60 9.56
CA ASN A 85 -1.36 0.22 10.61
C ASN A 85 -1.02 1.72 10.53
N ASN A 86 0.14 2.08 9.96
CA ASN A 86 0.57 3.48 9.83
C ASN A 86 -0.41 4.34 8.99
N ARG A 87 -1.08 3.74 8.00
CA ARG A 87 -2.07 4.46 7.16
C ARG A 87 -3.38 4.68 7.89
N ILE A 88 -3.79 3.67 8.66
CA ILE A 88 -4.98 3.72 9.51
C ILE A 88 -4.80 4.81 10.59
N GLN A 89 -3.63 4.86 11.23
CA GLN A 89 -3.28 5.93 12.18
C GLN A 89 -3.31 7.33 11.53
N LEU A 90 -2.87 7.45 10.28
CA LEU A 90 -2.92 8.74 9.57
C LEU A 90 -4.35 9.15 9.22
N LEU A 91 -5.19 8.20 8.79
CA LEU A 91 -6.63 8.42 8.58
C LEU A 91 -7.31 8.88 9.88
N GLU A 92 -6.97 8.27 11.01
CA GLU A 92 -7.51 8.66 12.31
C GLU A 92 -7.05 10.07 12.72
N PHE A 93 -5.75 10.37 12.61
CA PHE A 93 -5.21 11.70 12.91
C PHE A 93 -5.85 12.82 12.07
N SER A 94 -6.23 12.49 10.84
CA SER A 94 -6.89 13.40 9.92
C SER A 94 -8.41 13.57 10.16
N SER A 95 -8.95 12.90 11.19
CA SER A 95 -10.38 12.86 11.53
C SER A 95 -11.26 12.34 10.38
N TYR A 96 -10.78 11.33 9.64
CA TYR A 96 -11.50 10.75 8.50
C TYR A 96 -12.92 10.27 8.88
N LEU A 97 -13.05 9.62 10.03
CA LEU A 97 -14.34 9.12 10.51
C LEU A 97 -15.35 10.27 10.74
N GLU A 98 -14.93 11.25 11.54
CA GLU A 98 -15.77 12.32 12.04
C GLU A 98 -16.13 13.34 10.95
N LYS A 99 -15.18 13.63 10.06
CA LYS A 99 -15.35 14.67 9.03
C LYS A 99 -15.88 14.14 7.70
N TYR A 100 -15.79 12.84 7.42
CA TYR A 100 -16.11 12.31 6.08
C TYR A 100 -16.96 11.05 6.05
N LEU A 101 -16.63 10.03 6.85
CA LEU A 101 -17.40 8.78 6.81
C LEU A 101 -18.76 8.93 7.47
N TRP A 102 -18.79 9.44 8.70
CA TRP A 102 -20.01 9.48 9.51
C TRP A 102 -21.06 10.46 8.98
N PRO A 103 -20.72 11.71 8.58
CA PRO A 103 -21.71 12.64 8.06
C PRO A 103 -22.35 12.21 6.73
N ASN A 104 -21.68 11.32 5.98
CA ASN A 104 -22.11 10.85 4.67
C ASN A 104 -22.59 9.38 4.69
N PHE A 105 -22.78 8.81 5.88
CA PHE A 105 -23.26 7.43 6.00
C PHE A 105 -24.77 7.35 5.83
N ASP A 106 -25.21 6.53 4.88
CA ASP A 106 -26.60 6.14 4.67
C ASP A 106 -26.70 4.62 4.73
N SER A 107 -27.47 4.08 5.68
CA SER A 107 -27.60 2.63 5.88
C SER A 107 -28.20 1.90 4.67
N THR A 108 -28.91 2.60 3.79
CA THR A 108 -29.57 2.03 2.62
C THR A 108 -28.73 2.12 1.35
N ALA A 109 -27.83 3.11 1.26
CA ALA A 109 -27.01 3.37 0.07
C ALA A 109 -25.51 3.09 0.28
N ALA A 110 -25.07 2.85 1.53
CA ALA A 110 -23.67 2.64 1.84
C ALA A 110 -23.12 1.38 1.16
N SER A 111 -21.93 1.54 0.57
CA SER A 111 -21.14 0.43 0.06
C SER A 111 -20.53 -0.38 1.20
N LYS A 112 -20.14 -1.62 0.91
CA LYS A 112 -19.45 -2.49 1.88
C LYS A 112 -18.14 -1.86 2.34
N GLU A 113 -17.42 -1.23 1.41
CA GLU A 113 -16.17 -0.51 1.66
C GLU A 113 -16.36 0.64 2.64
N HIS A 114 -17.49 1.36 2.57
CA HIS A 114 -17.82 2.41 3.53
C HIS A 114 -18.07 1.84 4.93
N MET A 115 -18.87 0.78 5.02
CA MET A 115 -19.13 0.11 6.31
C MET A 115 -17.86 -0.47 6.93
N PHE A 116 -17.05 -1.18 6.14
CA PHE A 116 -15.79 -1.74 6.65
C PHE A 116 -14.78 -0.65 7.01
N SER A 117 -14.72 0.45 6.26
CA SER A 117 -13.90 1.60 6.64
C SER A 117 -14.31 2.16 8.01
N ILE A 118 -15.62 2.31 8.28
CA ILE A 118 -16.12 2.73 9.59
C ILE A 118 -15.71 1.72 10.67
N MET A 119 -15.96 0.43 10.46
CA MET A 119 -15.67 -0.61 11.46
C MET A 119 -14.18 -0.67 11.81
N ILE A 120 -13.31 -0.62 10.81
CA ILE A 120 -11.85 -0.71 11.01
C ILE A 120 -11.32 0.52 11.75
N ILE A 121 -11.76 1.72 11.35
CA ILE A 121 -11.31 2.96 11.98
C ILE A 121 -11.82 3.07 13.43
N ILE A 122 -13.05 2.62 13.72
CA ILE A 122 -13.57 2.58 15.10
C ILE A 122 -12.77 1.61 15.98
N ASN A 123 -12.35 0.45 15.45
CA ASN A 123 -11.60 -0.54 16.23
C ASN A 123 -10.21 -0.04 16.68
N GLU A 124 -9.67 0.99 16.03
CA GLU A 124 -8.36 1.57 16.38
C GLU A 124 -8.46 2.73 17.38
N LYS A 125 -9.68 3.07 17.81
CA LYS A 125 -9.95 4.06 18.87
C LYS A 125 -9.92 3.47 20.27
#